data_AF-A0A7Z9UPS3-F1
#
_entry.id   AF-A0A7Z9UPS3-F1
#
_cell.length_a   1.000
_cell.length_b   1.000
_cell.length_c   1.000
_cell.angle_alpha   90.00
_cell.angle_beta   90.00
_cell.angle_gamma   90.00
#
_symmetry.space_group_name_H-M   'P 1'
#
loop_
_entity.id
_entity.type
_entity.pdbx_description
1 polymer ?
#
loop_
_entity_poly.entity_id
_entity_poly.type
_entity_poly.pdbx_seq_one_letter_code
_entity_poly.pdbx_strand_id
1 'polypeptide(L)'
;DLPHISGVHGVFKGLAKDEMATSAIKTGEDEFFDDAAMKALHAQQVTCVEYVDKLLGKLMEKLPENTHVIVTADHGELFGEGNYFGHGPIMHEKVFEVPFVEGKRP
;
A
#
# COMPACT_ATOMS: atom_id res chain seq x y z
N ASP A 1 6.19 -14.05 14.88
CA ASP A 1 4.98 -13.31 15.27
C ASP A 1 4.84 -12.08 14.41
N LEU A 2 3.68 -11.87 13.79
CA LEU A 2 3.39 -10.66 13.01
C LEU A 2 2.91 -9.55 13.97
N PRO A 3 3.28 -8.28 13.73
CA PRO A 3 2.76 -7.18 14.53
C PRO A 3 1.24 -7.11 14.38
N HIS A 4 0.54 -6.90 15.50
CA HIS A 4 -0.90 -6.68 15.49
C HIS A 4 -1.21 -5.24 15.05
N ILE A 5 -1.69 -5.06 13.82
CA ILE A 5 -2.01 -3.74 13.26
C ILE A 5 -3.54 -3.61 13.22
N SER A 6 -4.10 -2.79 14.10
CA SER A 6 -5.54 -2.50 14.13
C SER A 6 -5.84 -1.19 13.39
N GLY A 7 -6.72 -1.24 12.38
CA GLY A 7 -7.52 -0.09 11.94
C GLY A 7 -6.78 1.18 11.48
N VAL A 8 -5.52 1.09 11.05
CA VAL A 8 -4.73 2.25 10.62
C VAL A 8 -5.25 2.78 9.28
N HIS A 9 -6.24 3.67 9.33
CA HIS A 9 -6.53 4.57 8.20
C HIS A 9 -5.50 5.70 8.20
N GLY A 10 -4.26 5.34 7.86
CA GLY A 10 -3.06 6.12 7.52
C GLY A 10 -2.81 7.48 8.21
N VAL A 11 -1.68 8.09 7.90
CA VAL A 11 -1.12 9.25 8.63
C VAL A 11 -0.42 8.84 9.91
N PHE A 12 0.76 8.26 9.72
CA PHE A 12 1.87 8.51 10.63
C PHE A 12 2.80 9.54 9.96
N LYS A 13 2.90 10.74 10.55
CA LYS A 13 3.86 11.80 10.17
C LYS A 13 4.92 11.86 11.25
N GLY A 14 6.18 11.61 10.94
CA GLY A 14 7.20 11.61 12.00
C GLY A 14 8.68 11.46 11.66
N LEU A 15 9.16 11.83 10.47
CA LEU A 15 10.61 11.89 10.20
C LEU A 15 11.05 13.26 9.65
N ALA A 16 10.66 14.35 10.31
CA ALA A 16 11.42 15.60 10.25
C ALA A 16 11.01 16.49 11.42
N LYS A 17 12.00 16.94 12.20
CA LYS A 17 11.89 18.14 13.01
C LYS A 17 11.71 19.32 12.05
N ASP A 18 10.49 19.71 11.70
CA ASP A 18 10.16 21.12 11.55
C ASP A 18 8.67 21.41 11.37
N GLU A 19 8.32 22.60 11.84
CA GLU A 19 7.00 23.15 12.07
C GLU A 19 6.29 23.57 10.77
N MET A 20 5.10 22.99 10.49
CA MET A 20 3.90 23.71 10.03
C MET A 20 2.81 22.72 9.57
N ALA A 21 1.59 22.94 10.10
CA ALA A 21 0.29 22.55 9.54
C ALA A 21 0.00 21.02 9.45
N THR A 22 -1.15 20.46 9.82
CA THR A 22 -2.52 20.91 10.11
C THR A 22 -3.14 19.86 11.06
N SER A 23 -3.94 20.31 12.05
CA SER A 23 -4.90 19.51 12.84
C SER A 23 -4.57 18.02 13.06
N ALA A 24 -3.47 17.75 13.76
CA ALA A 24 -3.12 16.39 14.16
C ALA A 24 -4.08 15.92 15.25
N ILE A 25 -4.82 14.85 14.95
CA ILE A 25 -5.37 13.96 15.96
C ILE A 25 -4.18 13.53 16.83
N LYS A 26 -4.19 13.94 18.10
CA LYS A 26 -3.23 13.45 19.10
C LYS A 26 -3.65 12.03 19.47
N THR A 27 -3.22 11.04 18.70
CA THR A 27 -3.04 9.69 19.23
C THR A 27 -1.69 9.64 19.93
N GLY A 28 -1.67 8.93 21.06
CA GLY A 28 -0.55 8.92 22.00
C GLY A 28 0.75 8.41 21.41
N GLU A 29 1.76 8.42 22.27
CA GLU A 29 3.13 7.96 22.06
C GLU A 29 3.19 6.53 21.53
N ASP A 30 2.96 6.32 20.23
CA ASP A 30 3.17 5.04 19.56
C ASP A 30 4.43 5.13 18.69
N GLU A 31 5.39 4.27 19.02
CA GLU A 31 6.71 4.14 18.40
C GLU A 31 6.58 4.13 16.87
N PHE A 32 7.24 5.08 16.21
CA PHE A 32 7.43 5.05 14.77
C PHE A 32 8.10 3.71 14.39
N PHE A 33 7.62 3.05 13.33
CA PHE A 33 8.26 1.83 12.84
C PHE A 33 9.74 2.12 12.56
N ASP A 34 10.63 1.36 13.19
CA ASP A 34 12.04 1.44 12.82
C ASP A 34 12.24 0.94 11.37
N ASP A 35 13.41 1.22 10.81
CA ASP A 35 13.73 0.84 9.43
C ASP A 35 13.58 -0.68 9.19
N ALA A 36 13.76 -1.51 10.22
CA ALA A 36 13.64 -2.95 10.11
C ALA A 36 12.17 -3.37 10.01
N ALA A 37 11.31 -2.79 10.84
CA ALA A 37 9.86 -2.98 10.81
C ALA A 37 9.28 -2.48 9.48
N MET A 38 9.69 -1.31 8.99
CA MET A 38 9.26 -0.78 7.68
C MET A 38 9.62 -1.71 6.53
N LYS A 39 10.86 -2.24 6.52
CA LYS A 39 11.29 -3.24 5.53
C LYS A 39 10.50 -4.53 5.64
N ALA A 40 10.19 -4.98 6.85
CA ALA A 40 9.40 -6.19 7.07
C ALA A 40 7.95 -6.01 6.55
N LEU A 41 7.33 -4.85 6.79
CA LEU A 41 6.01 -4.52 6.28
C LEU A 41 5.98 -4.43 4.75
N HIS A 42 7.00 -3.80 4.16
CA HIS A 42 7.13 -3.76 2.69
C HIS A 42 7.32 -5.16 2.10
N ALA A 43 8.17 -6.00 2.71
CA ALA A 43 8.33 -7.39 2.28
C ALA A 43 7.02 -8.20 2.40
N GLN A 44 6.21 -7.92 3.42
CA GLN A 44 4.88 -8.53 3.57
C GLN A 44 3.94 -8.08 2.43
N GLN A 45 3.97 -6.80 2.04
CA GLN A 45 3.20 -6.31 0.90
C GLN A 45 3.61 -7.05 -0.39
N VAL A 46 4.91 -7.18 -0.65
CA VAL A 46 5.43 -7.94 -1.81
C VAL A 46 4.91 -9.38 -1.78
N THR A 47 4.96 -10.04 -0.62
CA THR A 47 4.44 -11.41 -0.45
C THR A 47 2.95 -11.50 -0.77
N CYS A 48 2.15 -10.50 -0.35
CA CYS A 48 0.72 -10.43 -0.67
C CYS A 48 0.48 -10.26 -2.18
N VAL A 49 1.24 -9.39 -2.85
CA VAL A 49 1.14 -9.18 -4.30
C VAL A 49 1.50 -10.46 -5.06
N GLU A 50 2.59 -11.15 -4.68
CA GLU A 50 2.98 -12.43 -5.29
C GLU A 50 1.94 -13.53 -5.08
N TYR A 51 1.23 -13.51 -3.95
CA TYR A 51 0.11 -14.43 -3.73
C TYR A 51 -1.06 -14.12 -4.66
N VAL A 52 -1.44 -12.85 -4.81
CA VAL A 52 -2.50 -12.41 -5.74
C VAL A 52 -2.15 -12.74 -7.19
N ASP A 53 -0.89 -12.54 -7.60
CA ASP A 53 -0.41 -12.88 -8.95
C ASP A 53 -0.68 -14.36 -9.31
N LYS A 54 -0.38 -15.28 -8.38
CA LYS A 54 -0.70 -16.72 -8.56
C LYS A 54 -2.20 -16.99 -8.70
N LEU A 55 -3.05 -16.21 -8.03
CA LEU A 55 -4.50 -16.32 -8.16
C LEU A 55 -5.01 -15.74 -9.47
N LEU A 56 -4.37 -14.66 -9.96
CA LEU A 56 -4.70 -14.04 -11.24
C LEU A 56 -4.50 -15.04 -12.38
N GLY A 57 -3.40 -15.81 -12.38
CA GLY A 57 -3.19 -16.89 -13.36
C GLY A 57 -4.35 -17.90 -13.39
N LYS A 58 -4.80 -18.36 -12.21
CA LYS A 58 -5.95 -19.28 -12.09
C LYS A 58 -7.27 -18.64 -12.52
N LEU A 59 -7.43 -17.33 -12.36
CA LEU A 59 -8.58 -16.60 -12.88
C LEU A 59 -8.54 -16.57 -14.42
N MET A 60 -7.40 -16.22 -15.00
CA MET A 60 -7.19 -16.15 -16.45
C MET A 60 -7.46 -17.48 -17.17
N GLU A 61 -7.17 -18.61 -16.54
CA GLU A 61 -7.50 -19.96 -17.05
C GLU A 61 -9.01 -20.24 -17.12
N LYS A 62 -9.81 -19.54 -16.30
CA LYS A 62 -11.28 -19.73 -16.23
C LYS A 62 -12.05 -18.75 -17.10
N LEU A 63 -11.40 -17.71 -17.61
CA LEU A 63 -12.05 -16.72 -18.46
C LEU A 63 -12.29 -17.29 -19.86
N PRO A 64 -13.45 -17.02 -20.49
CA PRO A 64 -13.65 -17.32 -21.90
C PRO A 64 -12.61 -16.64 -22.79
N GLU A 65 -12.32 -17.24 -23.94
CA GLU A 65 -11.52 -16.61 -24.99
C GLU A 65 -12.11 -15.25 -25.39
N ASN A 66 -11.26 -14.31 -25.79
CA ASN A 66 -11.61 -12.94 -26.17
C ASN A 66 -12.21 -12.08 -25.05
N THR A 67 -12.13 -12.52 -23.78
CA THR A 67 -12.46 -11.66 -22.63
C THR A 67 -11.44 -10.53 -22.51
N HIS A 68 -11.90 -9.28 -22.46
CA HIS A 68 -11.05 -8.12 -22.17
C HIS A 68 -10.89 -7.99 -20.65
N VAL A 69 -9.65 -8.00 -20.19
CA VAL A 69 -9.29 -7.94 -18.77
C VAL A 69 -8.55 -6.62 -18.53
N ILE A 70 -8.89 -5.95 -17.43
CA ILE A 70 -8.19 -4.78 -16.91
C ILE A 70 -7.79 -5.12 -15.46
N VAL A 71 -6.53 -4.90 -15.13
CA VAL A 71 -5.98 -5.04 -13.78
C VAL A 71 -5.52 -3.66 -13.32
N THR A 72 -6.06 -3.22 -12.19
CA THR A 72 -5.76 -1.93 -11.56
C THR A 72 -5.85 -2.02 -10.05
N ALA A 73 -5.36 -0.99 -9.35
CA ALA A 73 -5.64 -0.76 -7.94
C ALA A 73 -6.53 0.48 -7.76
N ASP A 74 -7.11 0.62 -6.57
CA ASP A 74 -7.85 1.81 -6.13
C ASP A 74 -6.91 2.92 -5.64
N HIS A 75 -5.78 2.56 -5.02
CA HIS A 75 -4.71 3.48 -4.61
C HIS A 75 -3.34 2.77 -4.48
N GLY A 76 -2.28 3.54 -4.28
CA GLY A 76 -0.95 3.07 -3.86
C GLY A 76 -0.76 3.12 -2.34
N GLU A 77 0.41 2.76 -1.83
CA GLU A 77 0.70 2.61 -0.40
C GLU A 77 2.13 3.07 -0.10
N LEU A 78 2.34 3.80 1.00
CA LEU A 78 3.66 4.33 1.38
C LEU A 78 4.34 3.47 2.44
N PHE A 79 5.65 3.29 2.28
CA PHE A 79 6.55 2.58 3.18
C PHE A 79 7.75 3.45 3.59
N GLY A 80 7.52 4.75 3.80
CA GLY A 80 8.51 5.72 4.28
C GLY A 80 8.73 6.89 3.34
N GLU A 81 8.18 6.85 2.12
CA GLU A 81 8.24 7.97 1.18
C GLU A 81 7.61 9.23 1.80
N GLY A 82 8.32 10.35 1.69
CA GLY A 82 7.88 11.62 2.28
C GLY A 82 7.70 11.57 3.81
N ASN A 83 8.33 10.59 4.48
CA ASN A 83 8.18 10.33 5.93
C ASN A 83 6.79 9.86 6.36
N TYR A 84 6.11 9.15 5.46
CA TYR A 84 4.78 8.60 5.66
C TYR A 84 4.75 7.08 5.54
N PHE A 85 3.88 6.45 6.30
CA PHE A 85 3.43 5.07 6.13
C PHE A 85 1.91 5.07 5.97
N GLY A 86 1.39 4.24 5.07
CA GLY A 86 -0.05 4.22 4.77
C GLY A 86 -0.41 5.03 3.51
N HIS A 87 -1.71 5.12 3.23
CA HIS A 87 -2.25 5.79 2.03
C HIS A 87 -3.25 6.92 2.32
N GLY A 88 -3.84 7.03 3.52
CA GLY A 88 -4.69 8.19 3.81
C GLY A 88 -4.92 8.79 5.18
N PRO A 89 -5.34 10.07 5.27
CA PRO A 89 -5.41 11.09 4.22
C PRO A 89 -4.03 11.69 3.88
N ILE A 90 -3.31 11.08 2.93
CA ILE A 90 -1.96 11.51 2.53
C ILE A 90 -1.98 11.91 1.05
N MET A 91 -1.63 13.16 0.76
CA MET A 91 -1.55 13.68 -0.62
C MET A 91 -0.14 13.49 -1.20
N HIS A 92 0.27 12.22 -1.37
CA HIS A 92 1.57 11.87 -1.92
C HIS A 92 1.41 11.19 -3.28
N GLU A 93 2.26 11.51 -4.26
CA GLU A 93 2.17 11.00 -5.63
C GLU A 93 2.05 9.47 -5.69
N LYS A 94 2.84 8.75 -4.89
CA LYS A 94 2.80 7.28 -4.79
C LYS A 94 1.46 6.71 -4.33
N VAL A 95 0.59 7.48 -3.66
CA VAL A 95 -0.77 7.05 -3.33
C VAL A 95 -1.68 7.12 -4.56
N PHE A 96 -1.38 8.02 -5.52
CA PHE A 96 -2.16 8.21 -6.75
C PHE A 96 -1.64 7.40 -7.94
N GLU A 97 -0.42 6.88 -7.84
CA GLU A 97 0.14 5.96 -8.84
C GLU A 97 -0.40 4.54 -8.62
N VAL A 98 -1.15 4.04 -9.61
CA VAL A 98 -1.69 2.67 -9.61
C VAL A 98 -1.23 1.90 -10.84
N PRO A 99 -1.07 0.57 -10.77
CA PRO A 99 -0.87 -0.24 -11.97
C PRO A 99 -2.10 -0.12 -12.88
N PHE A 100 -1.88 -0.07 -14.18
CA PHE A 100 -2.95 -0.18 -15.18
C PHE A 100 -2.47 -1.08 -16.31
N VAL A 101 -2.96 -2.31 -16.33
CA VAL A 101 -2.63 -3.31 -17.35
C VAL A 101 -3.92 -3.83 -17.94
N GLU A 102 -4.01 -3.86 -19.27
CA GLU A 102 -5.16 -4.42 -19.96
C GLU A 102 -4.76 -5.31 -21.14
N GLY A 103 -5.66 -6.23 -21.50
CA GLY A 103 -5.44 -7.12 -22.63
C GLY A 103 -6.60 -8.08 -22.83
N LYS A 104 -6.64 -8.73 -23.99
CA LYS A 104 -7.61 -9.80 -24.26
C LYS A 104 -7.01 -11.15 -23.94
N ARG A 105 -7.79 -12.01 -23.30
CA ARG A 105 -7.48 -13.45 -23.18
C ARG A 105 -7.41 -14.03 -24.60
N PRO A 106 -6.24 -14.54 -25.05
CA PRO A 106 -6.15 -15.19 -26.35
C PRO A 106 -6.94 -16.49 -26.36
#